data_AF-A0A4U9DBI5-F1
#
_entry.id   AF-A0A4U9DBI5-F1
#
_cell.length_a   1.000
_cell.length_b   1.000
_cell.length_c   1.000
_cell.angle_alpha   90.00
_cell.angle_beta   90.00
_cell.angle_gamma   90.00
#
_symmetry.space_group_name_H-M   'P 1'
#
loop_
_entity.id
_entity.type
_entity.pdbx_description
1 polymer ?
#
loop_
_entity_poly.entity_id
_entity_poly.type
_entity_poly.pdbx_seq_one_letter_code
_entity_poly.pdbx_strand_id
1 'polypeptide(L)'
;MLSTGIKSPIGIKVSGTNLADIDESAEQIEAVARTVPGVTSALAERLVGGRYLNIDISREQAARYGMSVGDVQLFVSSAIGGAMVAKR
;
A
#
# COMPACT_ATOMS: atom_id res chain seq x y z
N MET A 1 -9.97 25.40 1.36
CA MET A 1 -9.30 24.11 1.07
C MET A 1 -10.36 23.04 0.84
N LEU A 2 -10.15 22.23 -0.19
CA LEU A 2 -10.94 21.10 -0.65
C LEU A 2 -10.96 19.99 0.44
N SER A 3 -12.04 19.86 1.20
CA SER A 3 -12.09 19.04 2.43
C SER A 3 -12.08 17.51 2.19
N THR A 4 -12.18 17.06 0.94
CA THR A 4 -12.27 15.62 0.62
C THR A 4 -10.99 15.02 0.05
N GLY A 5 -10.01 15.83 -0.39
CA GLY A 5 -8.80 15.34 -1.08
C GLY A 5 -9.02 14.83 -2.52
N ILE A 6 -10.24 14.95 -3.06
CA ILE A 6 -10.62 14.45 -4.39
C ILE A 6 -10.32 15.52 -5.45
N LYS A 7 -9.67 15.14 -6.55
CA LYS A 7 -9.27 16.04 -7.65
C LYS A 7 -10.38 16.27 -8.70
N SER A 8 -11.37 15.39 -8.77
CA SER A 8 -12.50 15.47 -9.69
C SER A 8 -13.68 16.28 -9.11
N PRO A 9 -14.56 16.85 -9.96
CA PRO A 9 -15.76 17.56 -9.50
C PRO A 9 -16.74 16.68 -8.72
N ILE A 10 -16.79 15.38 -9.05
CA ILE A 10 -17.61 14.36 -8.38
C ILE A 10 -16.67 13.27 -7.88
N GLY A 11 -16.88 12.78 -6.66
CA GLY A 11 -16.14 11.65 -6.10
C GLY A 11 -17.00 10.82 -5.16
N ILE A 12 -16.71 9.52 -5.10
CA ILE A 12 -17.40 8.55 -4.25
C ILE A 12 -16.38 8.03 -3.23
N LYS A 13 -16.72 8.10 -1.94
CA LYS A 13 -15.86 7.60 -0.86
C LYS A 13 -16.41 6.29 -0.32
N VAL A 14 -15.72 5.20 -0.58
CA VAL A 14 -15.97 3.90 0.06
C VAL A 14 -15.14 3.84 1.34
N SER A 15 -15.76 3.47 2.45
CA SER A 15 -15.08 3.35 3.75
C SER A 15 -15.43 2.01 4.39
N GLY A 16 -14.46 1.41 5.08
CA GLY A 16 -14.61 0.11 5.71
C GLY A 16 -13.38 -0.23 6.54
N THR A 17 -13.39 -1.42 7.14
CA THR A 17 -12.30 -1.92 7.98
C THR A 17 -11.39 -2.93 7.27
N ASN A 18 -11.81 -3.43 6.10
CA ASN A 18 -11.07 -4.37 5.27
C ASN A 18 -10.76 -3.73 3.91
N LEU A 19 -9.46 -3.68 3.56
CA LEU A 19 -9.02 -3.08 2.32
C LEU A 19 -9.50 -3.85 1.07
N ALA A 20 -9.62 -5.17 1.15
CA ALA A 20 -10.10 -5.98 0.04
C ALA A 20 -11.56 -5.66 -0.31
N ASP A 21 -12.41 -5.57 0.72
CA ASP A 21 -13.83 -5.28 0.53
C ASP A 21 -14.06 -3.86 -0.01
N ILE A 22 -13.21 -2.91 0.41
CA ILE A 22 -13.23 -1.53 -0.11
C ILE A 22 -12.85 -1.50 -1.59
N ASP A 23 -11.76 -2.19 -1.96
CA ASP A 23 -11.26 -2.23 -3.34
C ASP A 23 -12.31 -2.88 -4.26
N GLU A 24 -12.87 -4.03 -3.87
CA GLU A 24 -13.94 -4.72 -4.61
C GLU A 24 -15.17 -3.82 -4.79
N SER A 25 -15.64 -3.18 -3.71
CA SER A 25 -16.80 -2.28 -3.77
C SER A 25 -16.53 -1.08 -4.68
N ALA A 26 -15.33 -0.51 -4.63
CA ALA A 26 -14.94 0.61 -5.48
C ALA A 26 -14.87 0.21 -6.96
N GLU A 27 -14.35 -0.98 -7.29
CA GLU A 27 -14.32 -1.51 -8.66
C GLU A 27 -15.73 -1.75 -9.22
N GLN A 28 -16.65 -2.29 -8.41
CA GLN A 28 -18.05 -2.45 -8.81
C GLN A 28 -18.73 -1.09 -9.06
N ILE A 29 -18.48 -0.11 -8.18
CA ILE A 29 -18.97 1.26 -8.36
C ILE A 29 -18.41 1.88 -9.63
N GLU A 30 -17.12 1.70 -9.92
CA GLU A 30 -16.50 2.20 -11.15
C GLU A 30 -17.19 1.62 -12.40
N ALA A 31 -17.42 0.30 -12.42
CA ALA A 31 -18.07 -0.38 -13.54
C ALA A 31 -19.46 0.18 -13.83
N VAL A 32 -20.27 0.43 -12.80
CA VAL A 32 -21.61 1.00 -12.93
C VAL A 32 -21.56 2.50 -13.26
N ALA A 33 -20.63 3.26 -12.65
CA ALA A 33 -20.50 4.69 -12.92
C ALA A 33 -20.18 4.98 -14.40
N ARG A 34 -19.39 4.11 -15.05
CA ARG A 34 -19.10 4.21 -16.48
C ARG A 34 -20.33 4.07 -17.38
N THR A 35 -21.44 3.49 -16.90
CA THR A 35 -22.66 3.34 -17.70
C THR A 35 -23.62 4.52 -17.59
N VAL A 36 -23.34 5.49 -16.71
CA VAL A 36 -24.22 6.63 -16.47
C VAL A 36 -24.05 7.69 -17.58
N PRO A 37 -25.13 8.11 -18.28
CA PRO A 37 -25.04 9.16 -19.28
C PRO A 37 -24.44 10.45 -18.72
N GLY A 38 -23.43 10.99 -19.40
CA GLY A 38 -22.71 12.20 -18.99
C GLY A 38 -21.44 11.94 -18.16
N VAL A 39 -21.15 10.69 -17.78
CA VAL A 39 -19.86 10.34 -17.19
C VAL A 39 -18.80 10.18 -18.28
N THR A 40 -17.84 11.10 -18.33
CA THR A 40 -16.73 11.04 -19.29
C THR A 40 -15.66 10.02 -18.86
N SER A 41 -15.42 9.91 -17.55
CA SER A 41 -14.46 8.97 -16.96
C SER A 41 -14.83 8.66 -15.52
N ALA A 42 -14.68 7.40 -15.11
CA ALA A 42 -14.71 6.98 -13.71
C ALA A 42 -13.47 6.11 -13.44
N LEU A 43 -12.89 6.24 -12.25
CA LEU A 43 -11.71 5.49 -11.82
C LEU A 43 -11.81 5.23 -10.32
N ALA A 44 -11.75 3.97 -9.92
CA ALA A 44 -11.46 3.57 -8.57
C ALA A 44 -9.94 3.58 -8.36
N GLU A 45 -9.49 4.31 -7.33
CA GLU A 45 -8.09 4.25 -6.92
C GLU A 45 -7.83 2.92 -6.24
N ARG A 46 -6.84 2.17 -6.74
CA ARG A 46 -6.46 0.89 -6.14
C ARG A 46 -5.73 1.11 -4.84
N LEU A 47 -6.27 0.55 -3.76
CA LEU A 47 -5.67 0.64 -2.42
C LEU A 47 -4.54 -0.37 -2.22
N VAL A 48 -4.54 -1.43 -3.02
CA VAL A 48 -3.57 -2.54 -2.98
C VAL A 48 -2.87 -2.70 -4.33
N GLY A 49 -1.66 -3.31 -4.33
CA GLY A 49 -0.90 -3.58 -5.57
C GLY A 49 0.49 -2.97 -5.64
N GLY A 50 0.96 -2.31 -4.58
CA GLY A 50 2.38 -2.02 -4.40
C GLY A 50 3.20 -3.32 -4.49
N ARG A 51 4.33 -3.29 -5.18
CA ARG A 51 5.23 -4.44 -5.27
C ARG A 51 6.17 -4.44 -4.07
N TYR A 52 6.23 -5.55 -3.36
CA TYR A 52 7.07 -5.71 -2.18
C TYR A 52 8.00 -6.90 -2.33
N LEU A 53 9.22 -6.75 -1.81
CA LEU A 53 10.10 -7.87 -1.50
C LEU A 53 10.03 -8.09 0.01
N ASN A 54 9.32 -9.14 0.43
CA ASN A 54 9.19 -9.47 1.84
C ASN A 54 10.38 -10.31 2.29
N ILE A 55 11.06 -9.86 3.34
CA ILE A 55 12.16 -10.60 3.95
C ILE A 55 11.62 -11.21 5.25
N ASP A 56 11.13 -12.44 5.14
CA ASP A 56 10.55 -13.17 6.25
C ASP A 56 11.65 -13.87 7.06
N ILE A 57 12.08 -13.21 8.15
CA ILE A 57 13.20 -13.67 8.95
C ILE A 57 12.78 -14.87 9.81
N SER A 58 13.34 -16.04 9.50
CA SER A 58 13.20 -17.23 10.34
C SER A 58 14.06 -17.11 11.60
N ARG A 59 13.40 -16.96 12.75
CA ARG A 59 14.06 -16.85 14.07
C ARG A 59 14.92 -18.05 14.40
N GLU A 60 14.44 -19.25 14.07
CA GLU A 60 15.15 -20.51 14.33
C GLU A 60 16.43 -20.62 13.49
N GLN A 61 16.42 -20.14 12.25
CA GLN A 61 17.61 -20.14 11.40
C GLN A 61 18.61 -19.07 11.85
N ALA A 62 18.15 -17.87 12.17
CA ALA A 62 19.02 -16.80 12.69
C ALA A 62 19.74 -17.21 13.98
N ALA A 63 19.03 -17.89 14.89
CA ALA A 63 19.58 -18.38 16.15
C ALA A 63 20.75 -19.37 15.97
N ARG A 64 20.77 -20.16 14.89
CA ARG A 64 21.89 -21.07 14.58
C ARG A 64 23.20 -20.31 14.34
N TYR A 65 23.12 -19.06 13.95
CA TYR A 65 24.26 -18.16 13.72
C TYR A 65 24.45 -17.16 14.87
N GLY A 66 23.73 -17.33 15.99
CA GLY A 66 23.77 -16.40 17.12
C GLY A 66 23.19 -15.01 16.80
N MET A 67 22.41 -14.88 15.73
CA MET A 67 21.83 -13.62 15.30
C MET A 67 20.43 -13.43 15.87
N SER A 68 20.15 -12.21 16.31
CA SER A 68 18.80 -11.74 16.59
C SER A 68 18.09 -11.33 15.29
N VAL A 69 16.77 -11.15 15.36
CA VAL A 69 16.00 -10.56 14.24
C VAL A 69 16.51 -9.15 13.91
N GLY A 70 16.94 -8.39 14.93
CA GLY A 70 17.49 -7.05 14.74
C GLY A 70 18.78 -7.04 13.93
N ASP A 71 19.66 -8.03 14.15
CA ASP A 71 20.92 -8.14 13.40
C ASP A 71 20.68 -8.40 11.91
N VAL A 72 19.71 -9.26 11.60
CA VAL A 72 19.32 -9.54 10.21
C VAL A 72 18.65 -8.30 9.58
N GLN A 73 17.78 -7.59 10.32
CA GLN A 73 17.15 -6.35 9.84
C GLN A 73 18.17 -5.23 9.59
N LEU A 74 19.24 -5.16 10.39
CA LEU A 74 20.31 -4.18 10.19
C LEU A 74 21.00 -4.36 8.83
N PHE A 75 21.22 -5.60 8.41
CA PHE A 75 21.72 -5.90 7.07
C PHE A 75 20.77 -5.44 5.98
N VAL A 76 19.47 -5.72 6.14
CA VAL A 76 18.45 -5.28 5.17
C VAL A 76 18.42 -3.77 5.05
N SER A 77 18.33 -3.05 6.17
CA SER A 77 18.20 -1.58 6.15
C SER A 77 19.46 -0.89 5.63
N SER A 78 20.64 -1.38 6.01
CA SER A 78 21.91 -0.71 5.71
C SER A 78 22.53 -1.20 4.40
N ALA A 79 22.75 -2.51 4.25
CA ALA A 79 23.46 -3.07 3.10
C ALA A 79 22.60 -3.07 1.82
N ILE A 80 21.27 -3.21 1.95
CA ILE A 80 20.34 -3.21 0.82
C ILE A 80 19.61 -1.85 0.74
N GLY A 81 19.04 -1.40 1.85
CA GLY A 81 18.15 -0.23 1.89
C GLY A 81 18.86 1.13 1.86
N GLY A 82 20.18 1.18 2.04
CA GLY A 82 20.94 2.43 2.01
C GLY A 82 20.62 3.38 3.17
N ALA A 83 20.32 2.85 4.36
CA ALA A 83 20.04 3.65 5.54
C ALA A 83 21.15 4.67 5.82
N MET A 84 20.75 5.92 6.12
CA MET A 84 21.69 6.99 6.47
C MET A 84 22.36 6.70 7.81
N VAL A 85 23.69 6.68 7.83
CA VAL A 85 24.49 6.36 9.03
C VAL A 85 25.01 7.59 9.79
N ALA A 86 25.08 8.76 9.13
CA ALA A 86 25.44 10.03 9.75
C ALA A 86 24.95 11.21 8.91
N LYS A 87 24.70 12.36 9.55
CA LYS A 87 24.36 13.64 8.90
C LYS A 87 25.35 14.70 9.37
N ARG A 88 25.84 15.54 8.45
CA ARG A 88 26.70 16.70 8.76
C ARG A 88 25.88 17.87 9.27
#